data_AF-A0A355G245-F1
#
_entry.id   AF-A0A355G245-F1
#
_cell.length_a   1.000
_cell.length_b   1.000
_cell.length_c   1.000
_cell.angle_alpha   90.00
_cell.angle_beta   90.00
_cell.angle_gamma   90.00
#
_symmetry.space_group_name_H-M   'P 1'
#
loop_
_entity.id
_entity.type
_entity.pdbx_description
1 polymer ?
#
loop_
_entity_poly.entity_id
_entity_poly.type
_entity_poly.pdbx_seq_one_letter_code
_entity_poly.pdbx_strand_id
1 'polypeptide(L)'
;MGGLSTRTSGRVLHLPDVLVDKPPIDGLCGKTDEDNLGFTYAQLDRYIREGVLDDENIKKRIDEMHRRNLFKLSMMPCFNPLLE
;
A
#
# COMPACT_ATOMS: atom_id res chain seq x y z
N MET A 1 -18.07 0.67 8.73
CA MET A 1 -17.61 -0.72 8.57
C MET A 1 -16.11 -0.68 8.36
N GLY A 2 -15.33 -0.74 9.44
CA GLY A 2 -13.87 -0.67 9.36
C GLY A 2 -13.32 -1.94 8.71
N GLY A 3 -12.54 -1.79 7.64
CA GLY A 3 -11.90 -2.91 6.95
C GLY A 3 -11.01 -3.70 7.91
N LEU A 4 -11.28 -5.01 8.02
CA LEU A 4 -10.42 -5.94 8.74
C LEU A 4 -9.05 -5.97 8.07
N SER A 5 -7.97 -5.79 8.87
CA SER A 5 -6.60 -5.92 8.36
C SER A 5 -6.35 -7.37 7.96
N THR A 6 -5.49 -7.59 6.96
CA THR A 6 -5.15 -8.92 6.42
C THR A 6 -4.73 -9.91 7.51
N ARG A 7 -4.03 -9.43 8.55
CA ARG A 7 -3.64 -10.23 9.72
C ARG A 7 -4.83 -10.64 10.58
N THR A 8 -5.81 -9.75 10.75
CA THR A 8 -7.05 -10.05 11.50
C THR A 8 -7.92 -11.05 10.75
N SER A 9 -8.05 -10.89 9.43
CA SER A 9 -8.76 -11.84 8.57
C SER A 9 -8.12 -13.23 8.58
N GLY A 10 -6.78 -13.31 8.58
CA GLY A 10 -6.05 -14.57 8.68
C GLY A 10 -6.33 -15.35 9.98
N ARG A 11 -6.45 -14.66 11.12
CA ARG A 11 -6.79 -15.29 12.42
C ARG A 11 -8.23 -15.77 12.48
N VAL A 12 -9.18 -15.01 11.91
CA VAL A 12 -10.60 -15.40 11.84
C VAL A 12 -10.78 -16.65 10.96
N LEU A 13 -9.93 -16.83 9.95
CA LEU A 13 -9.94 -17.99 9.05
C LEU A 13 -9.10 -19.17 9.58
N HIS A 14 -8.61 -19.12 10.82
CA HIS A 14 -7.77 -20.15 11.44
C HIS A 14 -6.54 -20.54 10.60
N LEU A 15 -5.92 -19.59 9.89
CA LEU A 15 -4.66 -19.87 9.20
C LEU A 15 -3.54 -20.13 10.22
N PRO A 16 -2.59 -21.03 9.91
CA PRO A 16 -1.41 -21.23 10.72
C PRO A 16 -0.68 -19.91 11.01
N ASP A 17 -0.30 -19.69 12.27
CA ASP A 17 0.33 -18.43 12.73
C ASP A 17 1.61 -18.08 11.94
N VAL A 18 2.32 -19.10 11.44
CA VAL A 18 3.50 -18.95 10.58
C VAL A 18 3.23 -18.21 9.26
N LEU A 19 1.98 -18.21 8.78
CA LEU A 19 1.55 -17.49 7.58
C LEU A 19 0.98 -16.10 7.91
N VAL A 20 0.46 -15.92 9.11
CA VAL A 20 -0.23 -14.69 9.56
C VAL A 20 0.75 -13.67 10.15
N ASP A 21 1.74 -14.13 10.90
CA ASP A 21 2.74 -13.28 11.55
C ASP A 21 4.03 -13.14 10.74
N LYS A 22 4.01 -13.56 9.46
CA LYS A 22 5.14 -13.36 8.55
C LYS A 22 5.38 -11.85 8.34
N PRO A 23 6.63 -11.36 8.43
CA PRO A 23 6.95 -10.00 8.07
C PRO A 23 6.63 -9.76 6.58
N PRO A 24 6.12 -8.57 6.21
CA PRO A 24 5.92 -8.22 4.82
C PRO A 24 7.31 -8.18 4.16
N ILE A 25 7.60 -9.20 3.38
CA ILE A 25 8.84 -9.31 2.61
C ILE A 25 8.46 -9.48 1.15
N ASP A 26 8.94 -8.56 0.32
CA ASP A 26 8.74 -8.51 -1.14
C ASP A 26 9.25 -9.79 -1.86
N GLY A 27 10.09 -10.60 -1.20
CA GLY A 27 10.58 -11.88 -1.72
C GLY A 27 11.55 -11.75 -2.90
N LEU A 28 11.77 -10.53 -3.40
CA LEU A 28 12.65 -10.20 -4.53
C LEU A 28 13.95 -9.52 -4.10
N CYS A 29 13.95 -8.79 -2.99
CA CYS A 29 15.14 -8.23 -2.35
C CYS A 29 14.95 -8.34 -0.84
N GLY A 30 15.90 -8.93 -0.11
CA GLY A 30 15.84 -9.14 1.34
C GLY A 30 15.91 -7.86 2.19
N LYS A 31 15.36 -6.75 1.71
CA LYS A 31 15.16 -5.49 2.42
C LYS A 31 13.68 -5.35 2.72
N THR A 32 13.35 -4.80 3.88
CA THR A 32 11.97 -4.49 4.22
C THR A 32 11.47 -3.39 3.28
N ASP A 33 10.22 -3.52 2.83
CA ASP A 33 9.60 -2.53 1.95
C ASP A 33 9.61 -1.12 2.59
N GLU A 34 9.58 -1.02 3.91
CA GLU A 34 9.66 0.25 4.65
C GLU A 34 10.99 1.01 4.43
N ASP A 35 12.12 0.29 4.36
CA ASP A 35 13.44 0.89 4.08
C ASP A 35 13.54 1.36 2.63
N ASN A 36 12.90 0.65 1.71
CA ASN A 36 12.90 1.00 0.28
C ASN A 36 11.94 2.17 -0.04
N LEU A 37 10.79 2.21 0.63
CA LEU A 37 9.76 3.24 0.44
C LEU A 37 10.16 4.55 1.15
N GLY A 38 10.86 4.46 2.28
CA GLY A 38 11.27 5.60 3.10
C GLY A 38 10.17 6.12 4.03
N PHE A 39 9.18 5.27 4.33
CA PHE A 39 8.12 5.51 5.30
C PHE A 39 7.56 4.19 5.83
N THR A 40 7.02 4.21 7.05
CA THR A 40 6.48 3.00 7.70
C THR A 40 5.05 2.72 7.24
N TYR A 41 4.63 1.45 7.32
CA TYR A 41 3.25 1.06 7.05
C TYR A 41 2.24 1.69 8.02
N ALA A 42 2.65 1.99 9.25
CA ALA A 42 1.80 2.68 10.22
C ALA A 42 1.50 4.12 9.78
N GLN A 43 2.49 4.84 9.23
CA GLN A 43 2.29 6.18 8.67
C GLN A 43 1.38 6.14 7.44
N LEU A 44 1.58 5.15 6.56
CA LEU A 44 0.73 4.97 5.37
C LEU A 44 -0.71 4.64 5.75
N ASP A 45 -0.94 3.72 6.69
CA ASP A 45 -2.30 3.33 7.12
C ASP A 45 -3.02 4.52 7.76
N ARG A 46 -2.33 5.32 8.58
CA ARG A 46 -2.88 6.56 9.14
C ARG A 46 -3.23 7.57 8.05
N TYR A 47 -2.37 7.74 7.03
CA TYR A 47 -2.65 8.62 5.89
C TYR A 47 -3.90 8.20 5.12
N ILE A 48 -4.01 6.91 4.79
CA ILE A 48 -5.13 6.38 4.01
C ILE A 48 -6.45 6.49 4.78
N ARG A 49 -6.42 6.33 6.12
CA ARG A 49 -7.62 6.35 6.97
C ARG A 49 -8.03 7.74 7.43
N GLU A 50 -7.08 8.54 7.91
CA GLU A 50 -7.33 9.82 8.57
C GLU A 50 -7.03 11.02 7.65
N GLY A 51 -6.24 10.83 6.59
CA GLY A 51 -5.77 11.92 5.72
C GLY A 51 -4.71 12.81 6.38
N VAL A 52 -4.27 12.48 7.59
CA VAL A 52 -3.34 13.28 8.39
C VAL A 52 -1.97 12.63 8.37
N LEU A 53 -0.95 13.41 8.04
CA LEU A 53 0.45 13.04 8.17
C LEU A 53 1.24 14.20 8.77
N ASP A 54 2.06 13.92 9.77
CA ASP A 54 2.85 14.94 10.48
C ASP A 54 4.07 15.42 9.66
N ASP A 55 4.51 14.65 8.66
CA ASP A 55 5.65 14.97 7.79
C ASP A 55 5.19 15.24 6.35
N GLU A 56 5.26 16.51 5.93
CA GLU A 56 4.91 16.91 4.57
C GLU A 56 5.80 16.27 3.49
N ASN A 57 7.06 15.93 3.81
CA ASN A 57 7.95 15.29 2.84
C ASN A 57 7.51 13.85 2.55
N ILE A 58 7.11 13.12 3.59
CA ILE A 58 6.57 11.76 3.43
C ILE A 58 5.25 11.82 2.66
N LYS A 59 4.38 12.80 2.97
CA LYS A 59 3.13 12.99 2.23
C LYS A 59 3.37 13.22 0.73
N LYS A 60 4.25 14.16 0.38
CA LYS A 60 4.61 14.43 -1.03
C LYS A 60 5.16 13.19 -1.73
N ARG A 61 5.97 12.41 -1.03
CA ARG A 61 6.56 11.18 -1.56
C ARG A 61 5.50 10.11 -1.81
N ILE A 62 4.56 9.92 -0.88
CA ILE A 62 3.41 9.02 -1.05
C ILE A 62 2.55 9.47 -2.23
N ASP A 63 2.21 10.76 -2.34
CA ASP A 63 1.39 11.30 -3.42
C ASP A 63 2.09 11.15 -4.80
N GLU A 64 3.39 11.40 -4.87
CA GLU A 64 4.16 11.22 -6.11
C GLU A 64 4.23 9.75 -6.53
N MET A 65 4.45 8.85 -5.58
CA MET A 65 4.42 7.41 -5.82
C MET A 65 3.04 6.94 -6.25
N HIS A 66 1.98 7.45 -5.62
CA HIS A 66 0.61 7.16 -6.00
C HIS A 66 0.33 7.61 -7.42
N ARG A 67 0.66 8.86 -7.77
CA ARG A 67 0.51 9.41 -9.13
C ARG A 67 1.26 8.57 -10.16
N ARG A 68 2.50 8.17 -9.86
CA ARG A 68 3.29 7.30 -10.73
C ARG A 68 2.73 5.88 -10.81
N ASN A 69 2.01 5.40 -9.80
CA ASN A 69 1.41 4.06 -9.80
C ASN A 69 0.00 4.03 -10.41
N LEU A 70 -0.60 5.19 -10.69
CA LEU A 70 -1.96 5.26 -11.27
C LEU A 70 -2.09 4.44 -12.55
N PHE A 71 -1.05 4.35 -13.38
CA PHE A 71 -1.09 3.55 -14.61
C PHE A 71 -1.29 2.04 -14.36
N LYS A 72 -0.96 1.52 -13.18
CA LYS A 72 -1.21 0.11 -12.82
C LYS A 72 -2.64 -0.13 -12.33
N LEU A 73 -3.31 0.93 -11.87
CA LEU A 73 -4.68 0.89 -11.35
C LEU A 73 -5.70 1.32 -12.39
N SER A 74 -5.31 2.18 -13.33
CA SER A 74 -6.11 2.56 -14.49
C SER A 74 -6.03 1.48 -15.57
N MET A 75 -7.09 1.35 -16.36
CA MET A 75 -7.00 0.59 -17.61
C MET A 75 -5.89 1.19 -18.48
N MET A 76 -5.19 0.31 -19.22
CA MET A 76 -4.18 0.77 -20.17
C MET A 76 -4.79 1.85 -21.07
N PRO A 77 -4.12 3.00 -21.22
CA PRO A 77 -4.60 4.02 -22.14
C PRO A 77 -4.65 3.42 -23.54
N CYS A 78 -5.86 3.22 -24.03
CA CYS A 78 -6.12 2.81 -25.40
C CYS A 78 -6.58 4.02 -26.20
N PHE A 79 -6.20 4.05 -27.48
CA PHE A 79 -6.73 5.04 -28.39
C PHE A 79 -8.24 4.86 -28.49
N ASN A 80 -9.00 5.88 -28.07
CA ASN A 80 -10.45 5.90 -28.22
C ASN A 80 -10.82 6.83 -29.38
N PRO A 81 -11.27 6.31 -30.53
CA PRO A 81 -11.62 7.11 -31.70
C PRO A 81 -12.87 7.98 -31.51
N LEU A 82 -13.55 7.89 -30.35
CA LEU A 82 -14.79 8.60 -30.05
C LEU A 82 -14.64 9.72 -28.99
N LEU A 83 -13.42 9.97 -28.50
CA LEU A 83 -13.13 11.12 -27.65
C LEU A 83 -12.64 12.26 -28.56
N GLU A 84 -13.45 13.32 -28.71
CA GLU A 84 -13.12 14.56 -29.44
C GLU A 84 -11.98 15.35 -28.78
#